data_AF-A0A6S6TAV9-F1
#
_entry.id   AF-A0A6S6TAV9-F1
#
_cell.length_a   1.000
_cell.length_b   1.000
_cell.length_c   1.000
_cell.angle_alpha   90.00
_cell.angle_beta   90.00
_cell.angle_gamma   90.00
#
_symmetry.space_group_name_H-M   'P 1'
#
loop_
_entity.id
_entity.type
_entity.pdbx_description
1 polymer ?
#
loop_
_entity_poly.entity_id
_entity_poly.type
_entity_poly.pdbx_seq_one_letter_code
_entity_poly.pdbx_strand_id
1 'polypeptide(L)'
;MKTKLVLWGTKGTEENAQKVLMALELNPETNKVKSWFFEGEEASEEFSKALMEQWRKGQAVAFPEGVVAQEAPLSASTGLVPEDIITDKTELLARTQTEWIFIVLSTKLYKNYQVELEELQEEVDALKSYSKDMWGRMKDFWAKVQMQIGEQNLFREHTNNLRGRTNEMFAQLKKMRSQEDAKFESEATDNYNKLVAILEPIELLIEKESADLQKAFDKLKTLQQNFKNAKLTRTLRSKLWDRIDDAFKKVKAKRSPNSSPEGRLTRRIEGLKVAIDKMEKSIGRDKKELSIQNDKINSGDVSQLETQLREVRAKLIRERIDSKSKKLEDMYNTMKDLEAKNARNLARKIKEDAAAAKKAEAAKVAAEKAAAETAKKEAAKAALEAAAPEAESPEVKVEAATEEVAPVEETLQEASPEVKVERPTEEASDDAVIGKDEEE
;
A
#
# COMPACT_ATOMS: atom_id res chain seq x y z
N MET A 1 -20.51 -38.93 6.29
CA MET A 1 -21.74 -39.71 5.99
C MET A 1 -21.34 -41.18 5.81
N LYS A 2 -22.28 -42.14 5.78
CA LYS A 2 -21.95 -43.58 5.61
C LYS A 2 -22.22 -44.02 4.18
N THR A 3 -21.27 -44.71 3.54
CA THR A 3 -21.41 -45.28 2.19
C THR A 3 -22.09 -46.66 2.17
N LYS A 4 -22.45 -47.23 3.34
CA LYS A 4 -23.08 -48.56 3.45
C LYS A 4 -24.42 -48.52 4.20
N LEU A 5 -25.45 -49.04 3.56
CA LEU A 5 -26.80 -49.21 4.09
C LEU A 5 -27.16 -50.70 4.11
N VAL A 6 -27.81 -51.14 5.18
CA VAL A 6 -28.39 -52.48 5.31
C VAL A 6 -29.78 -52.29 5.90
N LEU A 7 -30.78 -52.91 5.30
CA LEU A 7 -32.18 -52.81 5.71
C LEU A 7 -32.99 -54.01 5.20
N TRP A 8 -34.18 -54.16 5.77
CA TRP A 8 -35.15 -55.19 5.40
C TRP A 8 -36.23 -54.62 4.50
N GLY A 9 -36.78 -55.47 3.64
CA GLY A 9 -37.98 -55.20 2.85
C GLY A 9 -38.81 -56.46 2.62
N THR A 10 -39.92 -56.28 1.91
CA THR A 10 -40.82 -57.35 1.45
C THR A 10 -40.94 -57.30 -0.06
N LYS A 11 -41.00 -58.48 -0.69
CA LYS A 11 -41.06 -58.66 -2.14
C LYS A 11 -42.28 -59.49 -2.51
N GLY A 12 -43.00 -59.06 -3.56
CA GLY A 12 -44.26 -59.66 -4.00
C GLY A 12 -45.52 -58.97 -3.45
N THR A 13 -46.69 -59.39 -3.94
CA THR A 13 -48.01 -58.94 -3.47
C THR A 13 -48.36 -59.54 -2.10
N GLU A 14 -49.40 -59.01 -1.44
CA GLU A 14 -49.79 -59.37 -0.06
C GLU A 14 -49.99 -60.87 0.18
N GLU A 15 -50.39 -61.63 -0.86
CA GLU A 15 -50.61 -63.09 -0.78
C GLU A 15 -49.30 -63.93 -0.86
N ASN A 16 -48.18 -63.35 -1.28
CA ASN A 16 -46.89 -64.02 -1.48
C ASN A 16 -45.68 -63.23 -0.93
N ALA A 17 -45.89 -62.39 0.09
CA ALA A 17 -44.87 -61.49 0.61
C ALA A 17 -43.68 -62.24 1.25
N GLN A 18 -42.53 -62.25 0.58
CA GLN A 18 -41.27 -62.79 1.10
C GLN A 18 -40.43 -61.68 1.74
N LYS A 19 -39.78 -61.97 2.87
CA LYS A 19 -38.81 -61.06 3.49
C LYS A 19 -37.48 -61.10 2.74
N VAL A 20 -36.97 -59.93 2.40
CA VAL A 20 -35.68 -59.75 1.71
C VAL A 20 -34.77 -58.86 2.55
N LEU A 21 -33.56 -59.32 2.81
CA LEU A 21 -32.50 -58.52 3.39
C LEU A 21 -31.71 -57.86 2.27
N MET A 22 -31.45 -56.55 2.39
CA MET A 22 -30.68 -55.79 1.40
C MET A 22 -29.41 -55.22 2.01
N ALA A 23 -28.31 -55.37 1.29
CA ALA A 23 -27.07 -54.62 1.52
C ALA A 23 -26.81 -53.70 0.32
N LEU A 24 -26.47 -52.45 0.58
CA LEU A 24 -26.26 -51.41 -0.43
C LEU A 24 -24.94 -50.69 -0.13
N GLU A 25 -24.06 -50.55 -1.13
CA GLU A 25 -22.77 -49.86 -1.03
C GLU A 25 -22.56 -48.84 -2.14
N LEU A 26 -22.32 -47.59 -1.76
CA LEU A 26 -21.94 -46.51 -2.68
C LEU A 26 -20.45 -46.58 -3.02
N ASN A 27 -20.13 -46.50 -4.32
CA ASN A 27 -18.82 -46.10 -4.83
C ASN A 27 -18.89 -44.63 -5.33
N PRO A 28 -18.36 -43.66 -4.55
CA PRO A 28 -18.47 -42.23 -4.89
C PRO A 28 -17.78 -41.84 -6.20
N GLU A 29 -16.67 -42.50 -6.53
CA GLU A 29 -15.83 -42.12 -7.67
C GLU A 29 -16.43 -42.51 -9.02
N THR A 30 -17.24 -43.58 -9.05
CA THR A 30 -17.88 -44.10 -10.27
C THR A 30 -19.38 -43.77 -10.36
N ASN A 31 -19.96 -43.12 -9.34
CA ASN A 31 -21.40 -42.87 -9.21
C ASN A 31 -22.25 -44.17 -9.29
N LYS A 32 -21.74 -45.28 -8.75
CA LYS A 32 -22.43 -46.57 -8.73
C LYS A 32 -22.83 -46.96 -7.31
N VAL A 33 -24.01 -47.56 -7.19
CA VAL A 33 -24.44 -48.33 -6.02
C VAL A 33 -24.31 -49.81 -6.38
N LYS A 34 -23.71 -50.59 -5.48
CA LYS A 34 -23.77 -52.06 -5.47
C LYS A 34 -24.88 -52.51 -4.54
N SER A 35 -25.77 -53.35 -5.05
CA SER A 35 -26.91 -53.87 -4.32
C SER A 35 -26.85 -55.39 -4.28
N TRP A 36 -26.97 -55.94 -3.08
CA TRP A 36 -27.11 -57.38 -2.82
C TRP A 36 -28.44 -57.63 -2.11
N PHE A 37 -29.13 -58.69 -2.54
CA PHE A 37 -30.44 -59.09 -2.05
C PHE A 37 -30.32 -60.54 -1.56
N PHE A 38 -30.76 -60.80 -0.34
CA PHE A 38 -30.73 -62.12 0.29
C PHE A 38 -32.17 -62.54 0.62
N GLU A 39 -32.57 -63.74 0.21
CA GLU A 39 -33.95 -64.23 0.28
C GLU A 39 -33.98 -65.57 1.06
N GLY A 40 -35.09 -65.86 1.76
CA GLY A 40 -35.27 -67.13 2.47
C GLY A 40 -34.22 -67.37 3.58
N GLU A 41 -33.64 -68.59 3.60
CA GLU A 41 -32.71 -69.04 4.65
C GLU A 41 -31.37 -68.27 4.68
N GLU A 42 -30.97 -67.65 3.56
CA GLU A 42 -29.77 -66.80 3.49
C GLU A 42 -29.91 -65.52 4.33
N ALA A 43 -31.13 -65.05 4.53
CA ALA A 43 -31.44 -63.86 5.32
C ALA A 43 -31.61 -64.21 6.81
N SER A 44 -30.61 -64.85 7.43
CA SER A 44 -30.67 -65.17 8.87
C SER A 44 -30.51 -63.93 9.76
N GLU A 45 -31.08 -63.95 10.97
CA GLU A 45 -30.95 -62.84 11.92
C GLU A 45 -29.49 -62.60 12.35
N GLU A 46 -28.70 -63.67 12.48
CA GLU A 46 -27.27 -63.60 12.78
C GLU A 46 -26.49 -62.92 11.65
N PHE A 47 -26.78 -63.28 10.40
CA PHE A 47 -26.16 -62.65 9.22
C PHE A 47 -26.59 -61.19 9.07
N SER A 48 -27.86 -60.87 9.30
CA SER A 48 -28.35 -59.47 9.33
C SER A 48 -27.65 -58.66 10.41
N LYS A 49 -27.40 -59.24 11.59
CA LYS A 49 -26.64 -58.59 12.66
C LYS A 49 -25.17 -58.38 12.27
N ALA A 50 -24.51 -59.38 11.69
CA ALA A 50 -23.14 -59.26 11.18
C ALA A 50 -23.02 -58.15 10.12
N LEU A 51 -23.93 -58.09 9.15
CA LEU A 51 -23.96 -57.01 8.15
C LEU A 51 -24.17 -55.63 8.80
N MET A 52 -25.11 -55.51 9.75
CA MET A 52 -25.41 -54.25 10.45
C MET A 52 -24.26 -53.76 11.36
N GLU A 53 -23.63 -54.66 12.10
CA GLU A 53 -22.63 -54.32 13.12
C GLU A 53 -21.19 -54.32 12.60
N GLN A 54 -20.87 -55.12 11.58
CA GLN A 54 -19.51 -55.29 11.06
C GLN A 54 -19.38 -54.69 9.65
N TRP A 55 -20.15 -55.16 8.67
CA TRP A 55 -20.02 -54.73 7.27
C TRP A 55 -20.28 -53.23 7.07
N ARG A 56 -21.30 -52.66 7.74
CA ARG A 56 -21.56 -51.21 7.73
C ARG A 56 -20.47 -50.34 8.38
N LYS A 57 -19.50 -50.95 9.09
CA LYS A 57 -18.30 -50.29 9.62
C LYS A 57 -17.05 -50.54 8.74
N GLY A 58 -17.19 -51.25 7.62
CA GLY A 58 -16.08 -51.60 6.72
C GLY A 58 -15.34 -52.89 7.10
N GLN A 59 -15.82 -53.67 8.06
CA GLN A 59 -15.25 -54.99 8.37
C GLN A 59 -15.73 -56.04 7.35
N ALA A 60 -14.89 -57.04 7.09
CA ALA A 60 -15.24 -58.13 6.19
C ALA A 60 -16.29 -59.06 6.82
N VAL A 61 -17.29 -59.45 6.03
CA VAL A 61 -18.31 -60.45 6.35
C VAL A 61 -18.42 -61.37 5.12
N ALA A 62 -18.44 -62.68 5.33
CA ALA A 62 -18.62 -63.64 4.24
C ALA A 62 -20.09 -63.61 3.76
N PHE A 63 -20.32 -63.54 2.46
CA PHE A 63 -21.65 -63.53 1.86
C PHE A 63 -22.01 -64.97 1.40
N PRO A 64 -23.30 -65.37 1.43
CA PRO A 64 -23.75 -66.67 0.91
C PRO A 64 -23.35 -66.95 -0.54
N GLU A 65 -23.14 -68.23 -0.85
CA GLU A 65 -22.74 -68.69 -2.19
C GLU A 65 -23.93 -68.62 -3.17
N GLY A 66 -23.82 -67.73 -4.17
CA GLY A 66 -24.83 -67.55 -5.22
C GLY A 66 -25.32 -66.10 -5.40
N VAL A 67 -25.11 -65.25 -4.39
CA VAL A 67 -25.64 -63.88 -4.37
C VAL A 67 -24.85 -62.95 -5.32
N VAL A 68 -25.47 -62.58 -6.43
CA VAL A 68 -24.89 -61.68 -7.43
C VAL A 68 -25.12 -60.22 -7.06
N ALA A 69 -24.05 -59.41 -7.10
CA ALA A 69 -24.14 -57.95 -6.94
C ALA A 69 -24.77 -57.31 -8.18
N GLN A 70 -25.84 -56.52 -8.00
CA GLN A 70 -26.35 -55.63 -9.03
C GLN A 70 -25.63 -54.27 -8.96
N GLU A 71 -25.24 -53.71 -10.10
CA GLU A 71 -24.66 -52.36 -10.19
C GLU A 71 -25.65 -51.39 -10.85
N ALA A 72 -26.08 -50.36 -10.13
CA ALA A 72 -26.96 -49.31 -10.63
C ALA A 72 -26.27 -47.93 -10.55
N PRO A 73 -26.49 -47.02 -11.52
CA PRO A 73 -26.05 -45.63 -11.41
C PRO A 73 -26.91 -44.87 -10.40
N LEU A 74 -26.31 -44.09 -9.52
CA LEU A 74 -27.06 -43.26 -8.58
C LEU A 74 -27.67 -42.05 -9.31
N SER A 75 -28.97 -41.83 -9.12
CA SER A 75 -29.74 -40.69 -9.62
C SER A 75 -30.67 -40.14 -8.53
N ALA A 76 -31.15 -38.90 -8.71
CA ALA A 76 -32.26 -38.34 -7.94
C ALA A 76 -33.64 -38.81 -8.45
N SER A 77 -33.73 -39.28 -9.70
CA SER A 77 -34.97 -39.68 -10.38
C SER A 77 -35.40 -41.12 -10.16
N THR A 78 -34.56 -41.95 -9.54
CA THR A 78 -34.66 -43.41 -9.56
C THR A 78 -34.32 -43.93 -8.18
N GLY A 79 -35.12 -44.86 -7.64
CA GLY A 79 -34.91 -45.40 -6.30
C GLY A 79 -33.59 -46.15 -6.14
N LEU A 80 -33.07 -46.21 -4.90
CA LEU A 80 -31.92 -47.05 -4.53
C LEU A 80 -32.21 -48.57 -4.59
N VAL A 81 -33.49 -48.93 -4.67
CA VAL A 81 -34.05 -50.29 -4.62
C VAL A 81 -35.07 -50.38 -5.76
N PRO A 82 -35.17 -51.51 -6.48
CA PRO A 82 -36.15 -51.68 -7.55
C PRO A 82 -37.60 -51.70 -7.03
N GLU A 83 -38.55 -51.42 -7.93
CA GLU A 83 -39.96 -51.15 -7.60
C GLU A 83 -40.75 -52.38 -7.09
N ASP A 84 -40.19 -53.59 -7.17
CA ASP A 84 -40.78 -54.84 -6.69
C ASP A 84 -40.57 -55.10 -5.19
N ILE A 85 -39.82 -54.24 -4.49
CA ILE A 85 -39.47 -54.40 -3.07
C ILE A 85 -39.93 -53.21 -2.23
N ILE A 86 -40.88 -53.45 -1.34
CA ILE A 86 -41.42 -52.49 -0.36
C ILE A 86 -40.54 -52.50 0.89
N THR A 87 -40.42 -51.37 1.61
CA THR A 87 -39.69 -51.31 2.89
C THR A 87 -40.41 -50.46 3.92
N ASP A 88 -40.36 -50.85 5.20
CA ASP A 88 -40.92 -50.10 6.33
C ASP A 88 -40.16 -48.78 6.62
N LYS A 89 -39.12 -48.46 5.84
CA LYS A 89 -38.12 -47.41 6.12
C LYS A 89 -37.82 -46.57 4.88
N THR A 90 -38.86 -46.22 4.13
CA THR A 90 -38.83 -45.32 2.97
C THR A 90 -38.10 -44.00 3.26
N GLU A 91 -38.34 -43.38 4.41
CA GLU A 91 -37.63 -42.16 4.85
C GLU A 91 -36.10 -42.35 4.94
N LEU A 92 -35.66 -43.52 5.43
CA LEU A 92 -34.25 -43.85 5.57
C LEU A 92 -33.59 -44.06 4.19
N LEU A 93 -34.31 -44.67 3.24
CA LEU A 93 -33.88 -44.79 1.85
C LEU A 93 -33.75 -43.40 1.20
N ALA A 94 -34.80 -42.59 1.24
CA ALA A 94 -34.80 -41.25 0.65
C ALA A 94 -33.71 -40.35 1.24
N ARG A 95 -33.55 -40.35 2.57
CA ARG A 95 -32.45 -39.64 3.24
C ARG A 95 -31.08 -40.17 2.80
N THR A 96 -30.89 -41.48 2.73
CA THR A 96 -29.59 -42.05 2.34
C THR A 96 -29.28 -41.76 0.88
N GLN A 97 -30.28 -41.75 0.00
CA GLN A 97 -30.15 -41.34 -1.40
C GLN A 97 -29.65 -39.89 -1.50
N THR A 98 -30.23 -38.96 -0.75
CA THR A 98 -29.77 -37.56 -0.68
C THR A 98 -28.36 -37.44 -0.10
N GLU A 99 -28.04 -38.13 1.01
CA GLU A 99 -26.67 -38.17 1.55
C GLU A 99 -25.67 -38.74 0.53
N TRP A 100 -26.04 -39.76 -0.26
CA TRP A 100 -25.18 -40.39 -1.24
C TRP A 100 -24.97 -39.55 -2.51
N ILE A 101 -26.02 -38.87 -2.98
CA ILE A 101 -25.92 -37.90 -4.08
C ILE A 101 -24.96 -36.77 -3.67
N PHE A 102 -25.09 -36.25 -2.44
CA PHE A 102 -24.16 -35.26 -1.90
C PHE A 102 -22.72 -35.78 -1.84
N ILE A 103 -22.48 -37.01 -1.36
CA ILE A 103 -21.13 -37.62 -1.35
C ILE A 103 -20.55 -37.63 -2.77
N VAL A 104 -21.30 -38.11 -3.78
CA VAL A 104 -20.80 -38.15 -5.16
C VAL A 104 -20.51 -36.75 -5.69
N LEU A 105 -21.41 -35.79 -5.50
CA LEU A 105 -21.24 -34.42 -6.02
C LEU A 105 -20.04 -33.73 -5.36
N SER A 106 -19.86 -33.88 -4.05
CA SER A 106 -18.69 -33.37 -3.31
C SER A 106 -17.37 -34.00 -3.78
N THR A 107 -17.38 -35.31 -4.09
CA THR A 107 -16.21 -36.02 -4.66
C THR A 107 -15.91 -35.56 -6.10
N LYS A 108 -16.92 -35.35 -6.95
CA LYS A 108 -16.74 -34.81 -8.31
C LYS A 108 -16.21 -33.37 -8.27
N LEU A 109 -16.77 -32.51 -7.42
CA LEU A 109 -16.32 -31.13 -7.22
C LEU A 109 -14.87 -31.07 -6.76
N TYR A 110 -14.48 -31.91 -5.79
CA TYR A 110 -13.09 -32.04 -5.36
C TYR A 110 -12.15 -32.49 -6.49
N LYS A 111 -12.53 -33.51 -7.29
CA LYS A 111 -11.72 -33.95 -8.43
C LYS A 111 -11.54 -32.84 -9.47
N ASN A 112 -12.57 -32.05 -9.76
CA ASN A 112 -12.46 -30.92 -10.68
C ASN A 112 -11.46 -29.86 -10.15
N TYR A 113 -11.53 -29.50 -8.86
CA TYR A 113 -10.56 -28.59 -8.26
C TYR A 113 -9.16 -29.19 -8.14
N GLN A 114 -9.02 -30.51 -8.01
CA GLN A 114 -7.71 -31.16 -8.02
C GLN A 114 -7.04 -31.01 -9.40
N VAL A 115 -7.79 -31.15 -10.50
CA VAL A 115 -7.25 -30.94 -11.86
C VAL A 115 -6.89 -29.47 -12.10
N GLU A 116 -7.78 -28.52 -11.76
CA GLU A 116 -7.46 -27.08 -11.88
C GLU A 116 -6.24 -26.69 -11.03
N LEU A 117 -6.05 -27.32 -9.87
CA LEU A 117 -4.88 -27.12 -9.01
C LEU A 117 -3.61 -27.79 -9.54
N GLU A 118 -3.73 -28.89 -10.29
CA GLU A 118 -2.61 -29.58 -10.96
C GLU A 118 -2.13 -28.79 -12.18
N GLU A 119 -3.04 -28.24 -12.99
CA GLU A 119 -2.71 -27.31 -14.09
C GLU A 119 -1.99 -26.06 -13.56
N LEU A 120 -2.49 -25.45 -12.47
CA LEU A 120 -1.82 -24.32 -11.80
C LEU A 120 -0.45 -24.71 -11.23
N GLN A 121 -0.28 -25.95 -10.76
CA GLN A 121 1.00 -26.43 -10.25
C GLN A 121 2.04 -26.57 -11.36
N GLU A 122 1.67 -27.14 -12.51
CA GLU A 122 2.56 -27.22 -13.68
C GLU A 122 2.97 -25.83 -14.19
N GLU A 123 2.03 -24.87 -14.24
CA GLU A 123 2.36 -23.48 -14.57
C GLU A 123 3.30 -22.82 -13.54
N VAL A 124 3.15 -23.08 -12.23
CA VAL A 124 4.03 -22.54 -11.18
C VAL A 124 5.43 -23.16 -11.22
N ASP A 125 5.53 -24.49 -11.33
CA ASP A 125 6.82 -25.19 -11.36
C ASP A 125 7.61 -24.88 -12.66
N ALA A 126 6.95 -24.42 -13.72
CA ALA A 126 7.58 -23.89 -14.94
C ALA A 126 8.15 -22.46 -14.81
N LEU A 127 7.83 -21.71 -13.75
CA LEU A 127 8.29 -20.32 -13.58
C LEU A 127 9.77 -20.21 -13.21
N LYS A 128 10.50 -19.41 -13.98
CA LYS A 128 11.91 -19.04 -13.72
C LYS A 128 12.06 -17.80 -12.82
N SER A 129 10.96 -17.10 -12.58
CA SER A 129 10.87 -15.80 -11.93
C SER A 129 9.48 -15.58 -11.37
N TYR A 130 9.33 -14.75 -10.34
CA TYR A 130 8.04 -14.46 -9.73
C TYR A 130 7.07 -13.80 -10.73
N SER A 131 5.88 -14.40 -10.89
CA SER A 131 4.79 -13.82 -11.68
C SER A 131 3.70 -13.27 -10.78
N LYS A 132 3.44 -11.96 -10.91
CA LYS A 132 2.32 -11.28 -10.25
C LYS A 132 0.97 -11.81 -10.74
N ASP A 133 0.89 -12.21 -12.00
CA ASP A 133 -0.36 -12.61 -12.64
C ASP A 133 -0.73 -14.05 -12.26
N MET A 134 0.27 -14.93 -12.10
CA MET A 134 0.09 -16.24 -11.46
C MET A 134 -0.32 -16.10 -9.99
N TRP A 135 0.31 -15.19 -9.23
CA TRP A 135 -0.16 -14.84 -7.89
C TRP A 135 -1.60 -14.30 -7.88
N GLY A 136 -2.05 -13.69 -8.99
CA GLY A 136 -3.45 -13.41 -9.28
C GLY A 136 -4.28 -14.71 -9.31
N ARG A 137 -4.08 -15.52 -10.35
CA ARG A 137 -4.77 -16.79 -10.62
C ARG A 137 -4.90 -17.68 -9.38
N MET A 138 -3.82 -17.85 -8.62
CA MET A 138 -3.79 -18.66 -7.40
C MET A 138 -4.77 -18.19 -6.31
N LYS A 139 -4.88 -16.87 -6.07
CA LYS A 139 -5.87 -16.33 -5.12
C LYS A 139 -7.28 -16.55 -5.62
N ASP A 140 -7.48 -16.42 -6.93
CA ASP A 140 -8.79 -16.40 -7.54
C ASP A 140 -9.34 -17.85 -7.58
N PHE A 141 -8.48 -18.85 -7.82
CA PHE A 141 -8.72 -20.26 -7.50
C PHE A 141 -9.05 -20.47 -6.02
N TRP A 142 -8.20 -19.97 -5.10
CA TRP A 142 -8.44 -20.17 -3.67
C TRP A 142 -9.76 -19.54 -3.20
N ALA A 143 -10.19 -18.43 -3.80
CA ALA A 143 -11.50 -17.83 -3.53
C ALA A 143 -12.66 -18.74 -3.96
N LYS A 144 -12.60 -19.41 -5.12
CA LYS A 144 -13.58 -20.44 -5.52
C LYS A 144 -13.66 -21.55 -4.47
N VAL A 145 -12.51 -22.10 -4.07
CA VAL A 145 -12.43 -23.20 -3.09
C VAL A 145 -12.94 -22.73 -1.72
N GLN A 146 -12.62 -21.52 -1.28
CA GLN A 146 -13.07 -20.96 -0.01
C GLN A 146 -14.59 -20.70 0.02
N MET A 147 -15.20 -20.31 -1.10
CA MET A 147 -16.66 -20.24 -1.26
C MET A 147 -17.31 -21.61 -1.05
N GLN A 148 -16.79 -22.65 -1.72
CA GLN A 148 -17.30 -24.03 -1.59
C GLN A 148 -17.05 -24.66 -0.21
N ILE A 149 -16.03 -24.21 0.53
CA ILE A 149 -15.83 -24.55 1.94
C ILE A 149 -16.88 -23.86 2.83
N GLY A 150 -17.21 -22.59 2.56
CA GLY A 150 -18.24 -21.84 3.29
C GLY A 150 -19.64 -22.42 3.10
N GLU A 151 -19.97 -22.83 1.87
CA GLU A 151 -21.20 -23.55 1.51
C GLU A 151 -21.23 -25.01 2.01
N GLN A 152 -20.14 -25.49 2.61
CA GLN A 152 -19.96 -26.87 3.11
C GLN A 152 -20.05 -27.97 2.04
N ASN A 153 -19.95 -27.62 0.75
CA ASN A 153 -20.01 -28.55 -0.40
C ASN A 153 -18.78 -29.49 -0.51
N LEU A 154 -17.75 -29.29 0.32
CA LEU A 154 -16.51 -30.07 0.34
C LEU A 154 -16.28 -30.73 1.70
N PHE A 155 -15.98 -32.04 1.70
CA PHE A 155 -15.55 -32.72 2.92
C PHE A 155 -14.27 -32.12 3.54
N ARG A 156 -14.12 -32.26 4.86
CA ARG A 156 -12.98 -31.70 5.61
C ARG A 156 -11.62 -32.18 5.10
N GLU A 157 -11.53 -33.42 4.64
CA GLU A 157 -10.30 -34.01 4.09
C GLU A 157 -9.97 -33.42 2.72
N HIS A 158 -10.97 -33.34 1.82
CA HIS A 158 -10.86 -32.66 0.52
C HIS A 158 -10.40 -31.20 0.70
N THR A 159 -11.04 -30.49 1.63
CA THR A 159 -10.71 -29.11 2.05
C THR A 159 -9.26 -28.98 2.53
N ASN A 160 -8.78 -29.92 3.34
CA ASN A 160 -7.42 -29.90 3.87
C ASN A 160 -6.37 -30.19 2.79
N ASN A 161 -6.65 -31.11 1.85
CA ASN A 161 -5.76 -31.42 0.73
C ASN A 161 -5.59 -30.21 -0.20
N LEU A 162 -6.70 -29.64 -0.69
CA LEU A 162 -6.67 -28.44 -1.55
C LEU A 162 -5.94 -27.28 -0.86
N ARG A 163 -6.20 -27.05 0.44
CA ARG A 163 -5.50 -26.02 1.23
C ARG A 163 -3.99 -26.28 1.34
N GLY A 164 -3.58 -27.54 1.55
CA GLY A 164 -2.16 -27.92 1.64
C GLY A 164 -1.40 -27.58 0.36
N ARG A 165 -1.82 -28.16 -0.77
CA ARG A 165 -1.20 -27.94 -2.09
C ARG A 165 -1.24 -26.47 -2.54
N THR A 166 -2.34 -25.77 -2.28
CA THR A 166 -2.43 -24.31 -2.54
C THR A 166 -1.42 -23.51 -1.71
N ASN A 167 -1.23 -23.86 -0.43
CA ASN A 167 -0.25 -23.19 0.43
C ASN A 167 1.20 -23.45 -0.01
N GLU A 168 1.50 -24.65 -0.50
CA GLU A 168 2.82 -25.04 -1.01
C GLU A 168 3.20 -24.20 -2.24
N MET A 169 2.33 -24.08 -3.24
CA MET A 169 2.54 -23.18 -4.38
C MET A 169 2.66 -21.71 -3.97
N PHE A 170 1.83 -21.23 -3.03
CA PHE A 170 2.00 -19.87 -2.51
C PHE A 170 3.36 -19.69 -1.81
N ALA A 171 3.91 -20.73 -1.17
CA ALA A 171 5.25 -20.70 -0.58
C ALA A 171 6.36 -20.71 -1.65
N GLN A 172 6.22 -21.48 -2.74
CA GLN A 172 7.10 -21.42 -3.91
C GLN A 172 7.16 -20.00 -4.50
N LEU A 173 6.01 -19.38 -4.79
CA LEU A 173 5.97 -18.01 -5.35
C LEU A 173 6.56 -16.97 -4.38
N LYS A 174 6.28 -17.07 -3.08
CA LYS A 174 6.91 -16.21 -2.06
C LYS A 174 8.43 -16.37 -2.00
N LYS A 175 8.94 -17.59 -2.22
CA LYS A 175 10.38 -17.91 -2.28
C LYS A 175 11.04 -17.38 -3.56
N MET A 176 10.39 -17.48 -4.72
CA MET A 176 10.88 -16.85 -5.97
C MET A 176 11.01 -15.34 -5.79
N ARG A 177 9.98 -14.70 -5.23
CA ARG A 177 9.96 -13.25 -4.98
C ARG A 177 11.07 -12.80 -4.02
N SER A 178 11.24 -13.47 -2.87
CA SER A 178 12.29 -13.09 -1.92
C SER A 178 13.71 -13.33 -2.46
N GLN A 179 13.88 -14.30 -3.38
CA GLN A 179 15.14 -14.47 -4.12
C GLN A 179 15.41 -13.33 -5.12
N GLU A 180 14.38 -12.78 -5.75
CA GLU A 180 14.53 -11.60 -6.63
C GLU A 180 14.79 -10.32 -5.85
N ASP A 181 14.03 -10.07 -4.79
CA ASP A 181 14.23 -8.93 -3.89
C ASP A 181 15.66 -8.97 -3.30
N ALA A 182 16.15 -10.14 -2.87
CA ALA A 182 17.53 -10.31 -2.37
C ALA A 182 18.62 -10.10 -3.44
N LYS A 183 18.41 -10.58 -4.67
CA LYS A 183 19.32 -10.30 -5.81
C LYS A 183 19.37 -8.80 -6.11
N PHE A 184 18.22 -8.12 -6.09
CA PHE A 184 18.15 -6.69 -6.34
C PHE A 184 18.82 -5.86 -5.24
N GLU A 185 18.62 -6.20 -3.96
CA GLU A 185 19.33 -5.56 -2.83
C GLU A 185 20.85 -5.76 -2.92
N SER A 186 21.32 -6.94 -3.34
CA SER A 186 22.75 -7.20 -3.56
C SER A 186 23.30 -6.37 -4.72
N GLU A 187 22.65 -6.39 -5.90
CA GLU A 187 23.04 -5.56 -7.04
C GLU A 187 23.04 -4.06 -6.69
N ALA A 188 22.03 -3.59 -5.95
CA ALA A 188 21.91 -2.21 -5.50
C ALA A 188 23.02 -1.82 -4.52
N THR A 189 23.39 -2.72 -3.60
CA THR A 189 24.48 -2.50 -2.63
C THR A 189 25.82 -2.44 -3.33
N ASP A 190 26.10 -3.35 -4.27
CA ASP A 190 27.32 -3.33 -5.07
C ASP A 190 27.42 -2.07 -5.94
N ASN A 191 26.32 -1.66 -6.57
CA ASN A 191 26.27 -0.43 -7.37
C ASN A 191 26.44 0.83 -6.50
N TYR A 192 25.86 0.86 -5.30
CA TYR A 192 26.08 1.93 -4.33
C TYR A 192 27.55 2.01 -3.93
N ASN A 193 28.17 0.89 -3.55
CA ASN A 193 29.58 0.82 -3.17
C ASN A 193 30.51 1.29 -4.31
N LYS A 194 30.27 0.85 -5.55
CA LYS A 194 31.02 1.30 -6.74
C LYS A 194 30.90 2.81 -6.97
N LEU A 195 29.70 3.39 -6.80
CA LEU A 195 29.49 4.83 -6.98
C LEU A 195 30.08 5.65 -5.82
N VAL A 196 30.04 5.15 -4.59
CA VAL A 196 30.69 5.77 -3.42
C VAL A 196 32.22 5.76 -3.58
N ALA A 197 32.82 4.66 -4.03
CA ALA A 197 34.25 4.57 -4.29
C ALA A 197 34.74 5.51 -5.42
N ILE A 198 33.84 5.96 -6.32
CA ILE A 198 34.13 7.02 -7.30
C ILE A 198 33.93 8.41 -6.68
N LEU A 199 32.98 8.57 -5.75
CA LEU A 199 32.67 9.85 -5.10
C LEU A 199 33.73 10.27 -4.07
N GLU A 200 34.20 9.36 -3.21
CA GLU A 200 35.14 9.68 -2.13
C GLU A 200 36.46 10.33 -2.63
N PRO A 201 37.12 9.85 -3.71
CA PRO A 201 38.25 10.56 -4.31
C PRO A 201 37.89 11.93 -4.89
N ILE A 202 36.64 12.17 -5.27
CA ILE A 202 36.17 13.48 -5.73
C ILE A 202 35.95 14.41 -4.52
N GLU A 203 35.33 13.92 -3.44
CA GLU A 203 35.15 14.68 -2.18
C GLU A 203 36.52 15.12 -1.60
N LEU A 204 37.50 14.21 -1.56
CA LEU A 204 38.88 14.51 -1.14
C LEU A 204 39.62 15.48 -2.09
N LEU A 205 39.25 15.54 -3.38
CA LEU A 205 39.74 16.57 -4.30
C LEU A 205 39.06 17.92 -4.06
N ILE A 206 37.79 17.94 -3.67
CA ILE A 206 37.03 19.18 -3.39
C ILE A 206 37.52 19.85 -2.11
N GLU A 207 37.98 19.07 -1.12
CA GLU A 207 38.41 19.60 0.17
C GLU A 207 39.80 20.24 0.12
N LYS A 208 40.70 19.76 -0.75
CA LYS A 208 42.01 20.39 -1.01
C LYS A 208 41.86 21.79 -1.61
N GLU A 209 42.72 22.71 -1.22
CA GLU A 209 42.61 24.13 -1.60
C GLU A 209 43.14 24.43 -3.01
N SER A 210 44.19 23.71 -3.45
CA SER A 210 44.84 23.87 -4.75
C SER A 210 44.23 23.04 -5.89
N ALA A 211 43.02 22.50 -5.70
CA ALA A 211 42.44 21.52 -6.62
C ALA A 211 41.78 22.12 -7.87
N ASP A 212 41.83 21.38 -8.97
CA ASP A 212 41.07 21.66 -10.21
C ASP A 212 39.55 21.51 -9.98
N LEU A 213 38.92 22.51 -9.37
CA LEU A 213 37.47 22.51 -9.08
C LEU A 213 36.60 22.31 -10.33
N GLN A 214 37.08 22.70 -11.52
CA GLN A 214 36.41 22.38 -12.80
C GLN A 214 36.43 20.87 -13.08
N LYS A 215 37.59 20.20 -12.96
CA LYS A 215 37.72 18.75 -13.20
C LYS A 215 36.91 17.96 -12.17
N ALA A 216 36.86 18.42 -10.90
CA ALA A 216 35.97 17.85 -9.89
C ALA A 216 34.49 18.03 -10.26
N PHE A 217 34.08 19.23 -10.70
CA PHE A 217 32.70 19.51 -11.13
C PHE A 217 32.24 18.62 -12.29
N ASP A 218 33.10 18.40 -13.29
CA ASP A 218 32.76 17.58 -14.45
C ASP A 218 32.77 16.08 -14.12
N LYS A 219 33.63 15.61 -13.20
CA LYS A 219 33.54 14.26 -12.63
C LYS A 219 32.25 14.05 -11.83
N LEU A 220 31.76 15.05 -11.09
CA LEU A 220 30.45 14.96 -10.43
C LEU A 220 29.29 14.87 -11.44
N LYS A 221 29.39 15.51 -12.62
CA LYS A 221 28.37 15.37 -13.68
C LYS A 221 28.31 13.95 -14.24
N THR A 222 29.46 13.35 -14.56
CA THR A 222 29.49 11.97 -15.10
C THR A 222 29.05 10.96 -14.04
N LEU A 223 29.44 11.16 -12.77
CA LEU A 223 28.89 10.39 -11.65
C LEU A 223 27.36 10.55 -11.53
N GLN A 224 26.82 11.77 -11.68
CA GLN A 224 25.38 12.03 -11.65
C GLN A 224 24.64 11.37 -12.83
N GLN A 225 25.26 11.29 -14.02
CA GLN A 225 24.71 10.55 -15.17
C GLN A 225 24.68 9.04 -14.88
N ASN A 226 25.77 8.48 -14.36
CA ASN A 226 25.85 7.06 -13.98
C ASN A 226 24.83 6.72 -12.88
N PHE A 227 24.73 7.56 -11.85
CA PHE A 227 23.74 7.46 -10.76
C PHE A 227 22.29 7.42 -11.26
N LYS A 228 21.94 8.25 -12.26
CA LYS A 228 20.57 8.24 -12.82
C LYS A 228 20.17 6.86 -13.34
N ASN A 229 21.10 6.18 -14.02
CA ASN A 229 20.85 4.90 -14.68
C ASN A 229 21.16 3.68 -13.79
N ALA A 230 21.81 3.86 -12.65
CA ALA A 230 22.17 2.78 -11.74
C ALA A 230 20.93 2.16 -11.06
N LYS A 231 20.82 0.82 -11.10
CA LYS A 231 19.91 0.06 -10.23
C LYS A 231 20.32 0.31 -8.78
N LEU A 232 19.47 0.99 -8.02
CA LEU A 232 19.64 1.31 -6.61
C LEU A 232 18.26 1.25 -5.93
N THR A 233 18.23 0.79 -4.68
CA THR A 233 17.03 0.83 -3.84
C THR A 233 16.71 2.27 -3.45
N ARG A 234 15.46 2.58 -3.12
CA ARG A 234 15.02 3.97 -2.84
C ARG A 234 15.86 4.64 -1.74
N THR A 235 16.23 3.88 -0.71
CA THR A 235 17.02 4.34 0.44
C THR A 235 18.47 4.63 0.07
N LEU A 236 19.14 3.71 -0.64
CA LEU A 236 20.52 3.92 -1.15
C LEU A 236 20.57 5.06 -2.17
N ARG A 237 19.54 5.18 -3.01
CA ARG A 237 19.41 6.25 -4.03
C ARG A 237 19.28 7.63 -3.40
N SER A 238 18.50 7.78 -2.32
CA SER A 238 18.45 9.04 -1.55
C SER A 238 19.81 9.36 -0.91
N LYS A 239 20.38 8.44 -0.11
CA LYS A 239 21.68 8.64 0.58
C LYS A 239 22.81 9.08 -0.37
N LEU A 240 22.87 8.49 -1.57
CA LEU A 240 23.86 8.84 -2.57
C LEU A 240 23.54 10.15 -3.31
N TRP A 241 22.26 10.48 -3.51
CA TRP A 241 21.86 11.78 -4.04
C TRP A 241 22.23 12.92 -3.09
N ASP A 242 21.98 12.76 -1.79
CA ASP A 242 22.31 13.75 -0.75
C ASP A 242 23.82 14.06 -0.77
N ARG A 243 24.67 13.03 -0.72
CA ARG A 243 26.14 13.19 -0.83
C ARG A 243 26.56 13.87 -2.15
N ILE A 244 26.00 13.45 -3.30
CA ILE A 244 26.34 14.05 -4.60
C ILE A 244 25.94 15.52 -4.67
N ASP A 245 24.77 15.91 -4.16
CA ASP A 245 24.35 17.31 -4.14
C ASP A 245 25.19 18.14 -3.15
N ASP A 246 25.54 17.62 -1.97
CA ASP A 246 26.45 18.29 -1.05
C ASP A 246 27.87 18.46 -1.62
N ALA A 247 28.40 17.47 -2.35
CA ALA A 247 29.63 17.62 -3.12
C ALA A 247 29.50 18.73 -4.18
N PHE A 248 28.37 18.80 -4.90
CA PHE A 248 28.08 19.91 -5.82
C PHE A 248 27.96 21.27 -5.11
N LYS A 249 27.36 21.34 -3.91
CA LYS A 249 27.28 22.56 -3.09
C LYS A 249 28.70 23.01 -2.69
N LYS A 250 29.52 22.12 -2.13
CA LYS A 250 30.94 22.36 -1.78
C LYS A 250 31.72 22.93 -2.99
N VAL A 251 31.60 22.30 -4.17
CA VAL A 251 32.26 22.78 -5.40
C VAL A 251 31.77 24.16 -5.84
N LYS A 252 30.45 24.39 -5.87
CA LYS A 252 29.88 25.68 -6.29
C LYS A 252 30.32 26.81 -5.36
N ALA A 253 30.32 26.56 -4.04
CA ALA A 253 30.77 27.51 -3.03
C ALA A 253 32.26 27.88 -3.19
N LYS A 254 33.16 26.89 -3.33
CA LYS A 254 34.59 27.17 -3.56
C LYS A 254 34.87 27.84 -4.92
N ARG A 255 34.24 27.36 -6.01
CA ARG A 255 34.47 27.86 -7.37
C ARG A 255 33.92 29.26 -7.60
N SER A 256 32.78 29.58 -6.99
CA SER A 256 32.16 30.90 -7.15
C SER A 256 31.32 31.25 -5.92
N PRO A 257 31.97 31.71 -4.82
CA PRO A 257 31.27 32.08 -3.59
C PRO A 257 30.27 33.23 -3.81
N ASN A 258 30.44 33.98 -4.90
CA ASN A 258 29.59 35.09 -5.31
C ASN A 258 28.42 34.69 -6.24
N SER A 259 28.25 33.41 -6.60
CA SER A 259 27.26 32.99 -7.61
C SER A 259 25.85 32.69 -7.09
N SER A 260 25.68 32.56 -5.76
CA SER A 260 24.41 32.18 -5.11
C SER A 260 23.23 33.07 -5.55
N PRO A 261 22.00 32.53 -5.70
CA PRO A 261 20.79 33.34 -5.90
C PRO A 261 20.63 34.49 -4.90
N GLU A 262 20.99 34.30 -3.63
CA GLU A 262 20.98 35.39 -2.63
C GLU A 262 22.00 36.47 -2.96
N GLY A 263 23.24 36.09 -3.32
CA GLY A 263 24.32 37.01 -3.69
C GLY A 263 24.01 37.82 -4.96
N ARG A 264 23.19 37.28 -5.87
CA ARG A 264 22.66 38.02 -7.03
C ARG A 264 21.59 39.03 -6.62
N LEU A 265 20.73 38.69 -5.66
CA LEU A 265 19.65 39.55 -5.18
C LEU A 265 20.18 40.72 -4.34
N THR A 266 21.12 40.49 -3.43
CA THR A 266 21.76 41.56 -2.65
C THR A 266 22.48 42.57 -3.54
N ARG A 267 23.25 42.11 -4.54
CA ARG A 267 23.91 42.98 -5.52
C ARG A 267 22.93 43.82 -6.34
N ARG A 268 21.74 43.30 -6.66
CA ARG A 268 20.68 44.07 -7.33
C ARG A 268 20.12 45.17 -6.42
N ILE A 269 19.93 44.88 -5.14
CA ILE A 269 19.48 45.85 -4.12
C ILE A 269 20.54 46.94 -3.92
N GLU A 270 21.82 46.56 -3.80
CA GLU A 270 22.96 47.48 -3.68
C GLU A 270 23.10 48.40 -4.90
N GLY A 271 23.03 47.84 -6.11
CA GLY A 271 23.06 48.62 -7.35
C GLY A 271 21.89 49.61 -7.48
N LEU A 272 20.70 49.24 -6.99
CA LEU A 272 19.54 50.15 -6.92
C LEU A 272 19.73 51.25 -5.87
N LYS A 273 20.30 50.96 -4.70
CA LYS A 273 20.64 51.98 -3.69
C LYS A 273 21.60 53.04 -4.25
N VAL A 274 22.63 52.60 -5.00
CA VAL A 274 23.55 53.49 -5.71
C VAL A 274 22.88 54.28 -6.85
N ALA A 275 21.82 53.75 -7.48
CA ALA A 275 21.03 54.47 -8.48
C ALA A 275 20.10 55.52 -7.86
N ILE A 276 19.46 55.19 -6.73
CA ILE A 276 18.59 56.08 -5.95
C ILE A 276 19.38 57.28 -5.43
N ASP A 277 20.52 57.07 -4.77
CA ASP A 277 21.42 58.14 -4.28
C ASP A 277 21.81 59.12 -5.39
N LYS A 278 22.12 58.60 -6.59
CA LYS A 278 22.42 59.42 -7.78
C LYS A 278 21.21 60.18 -8.29
N MET A 279 20.00 59.63 -8.19
CA MET A 279 18.75 60.30 -8.56
C MET A 279 18.38 61.39 -7.56
N GLU A 280 18.51 61.14 -6.25
CA GLU A 280 18.31 62.12 -5.17
C GLU A 280 19.28 63.30 -5.32
N LYS A 281 20.57 63.04 -5.56
CA LYS A 281 21.58 64.08 -5.87
C LYS A 281 21.35 64.78 -7.23
N SER A 282 20.53 64.21 -8.11
CA SER A 282 20.09 64.85 -9.35
C SER A 282 18.94 65.82 -9.09
N ILE A 283 17.88 65.37 -8.41
CA ILE A 283 16.73 66.20 -8.02
C ILE A 283 17.13 67.30 -7.05
N GLY A 284 18.03 67.02 -6.10
CA GLY A 284 18.55 68.03 -5.15
C GLY A 284 19.34 69.15 -5.81
N ARG A 285 19.86 68.95 -7.03
CA ARG A 285 20.45 70.03 -7.85
C ARG A 285 19.37 70.81 -8.61
N ASP A 286 18.45 70.12 -9.28
CA ASP A 286 17.34 70.79 -9.97
C ASP A 286 16.47 71.63 -9.01
N LYS A 287 16.20 71.14 -7.78
CA LYS A 287 15.45 71.89 -6.76
C LYS A 287 16.18 73.17 -6.32
N LYS A 288 17.51 73.14 -6.23
CA LYS A 288 18.32 74.35 -5.95
C LYS A 288 18.30 75.32 -7.14
N GLU A 289 18.41 74.80 -8.36
CA GLU A 289 18.25 75.60 -9.59
C GLU A 289 16.88 76.29 -9.64
N LEU A 290 15.80 75.55 -9.31
CA LEU A 290 14.42 76.05 -9.25
C LEU A 290 14.25 77.16 -8.21
N SER A 291 14.80 77.02 -6.99
CA SER A 291 14.78 78.10 -5.99
C SER A 291 15.42 79.34 -6.57
N ILE A 292 16.66 79.22 -7.08
CA ILE A 292 17.44 80.34 -7.62
C ILE A 292 16.72 81.05 -8.79
N GLN A 293 15.85 80.36 -9.56
CA GLN A 293 14.99 81.03 -10.54
C GLN A 293 13.78 81.72 -9.90
N ASN A 294 13.05 81.08 -8.98
CA ASN A 294 11.92 81.70 -8.27
C ASN A 294 12.38 82.94 -7.46
N ASP A 295 13.47 82.82 -6.72
CA ASP A 295 14.06 83.89 -5.90
C ASP A 295 14.41 85.11 -6.78
N LYS A 296 14.82 84.87 -8.04
CA LYS A 296 15.12 85.89 -9.06
C LYS A 296 13.94 86.35 -9.91
N ILE A 297 12.80 85.67 -9.84
CA ILE A 297 11.51 86.16 -10.36
C ILE A 297 10.87 87.11 -9.33
N ASN A 298 11.09 86.83 -8.05
CA ASN A 298 10.54 87.60 -6.93
C ASN A 298 11.38 88.84 -6.56
N SER A 299 12.68 88.89 -6.90
CA SER A 299 13.50 90.11 -6.81
C SER A 299 13.13 91.09 -7.93
N GLY A 300 12.54 92.23 -7.58
CA GLY A 300 11.91 93.18 -8.52
C GLY A 300 12.83 93.92 -9.50
N ASP A 301 14.13 93.62 -9.53
CA ASP A 301 15.16 94.31 -10.34
C ASP A 301 15.26 93.80 -11.80
N VAL A 302 14.21 93.15 -12.32
CA VAL A 302 14.27 92.28 -13.51
C VAL A 302 13.27 92.73 -14.60
N SER A 303 13.72 92.74 -15.86
CA SER A 303 12.88 93.15 -17.00
C SER A 303 11.81 92.11 -17.36
N GLN A 304 10.65 92.56 -17.87
CA GLN A 304 9.49 91.71 -18.18
C GLN A 304 9.83 90.48 -19.05
N LEU A 305 10.66 90.65 -20.08
CA LEU A 305 11.10 89.56 -20.96
C LEU A 305 12.04 88.57 -20.24
N GLU A 306 12.86 89.07 -19.31
CA GLU A 306 13.73 88.22 -18.50
C GLU A 306 12.93 87.45 -17.45
N THR A 307 11.92 88.05 -16.83
CA THR A 307 10.96 87.35 -15.96
C THR A 307 10.27 86.22 -16.70
N GLN A 308 9.73 86.47 -17.90
CA GLN A 308 9.14 85.43 -18.75
C GLN A 308 10.14 84.30 -19.10
N LEU A 309 11.39 84.65 -19.45
CA LEU A 309 12.44 83.66 -19.72
C LEU A 309 12.80 82.83 -18.47
N ARG A 310 12.77 83.45 -17.28
CA ARG A 310 12.98 82.77 -15.99
C ARG A 310 11.80 81.86 -15.62
N GLU A 311 10.56 82.29 -15.88
CA GLU A 311 9.35 81.47 -15.69
C GLU A 311 9.37 80.23 -16.57
N VAL A 312 9.70 80.37 -17.86
CA VAL A 312 9.85 79.24 -18.80
C VAL A 312 10.95 78.28 -18.33
N ARG A 313 12.11 78.80 -17.91
CA ARG A 313 13.19 77.98 -17.32
C ARG A 313 12.73 77.26 -16.05
N ALA A 314 12.05 77.95 -15.14
CA ALA A 314 11.52 77.36 -13.93
C ALA A 314 10.46 76.28 -14.22
N LYS A 315 9.62 76.44 -15.26
CA LYS A 315 8.69 75.42 -15.73
C LYS A 315 9.42 74.17 -16.27
N LEU A 316 10.44 74.35 -17.12
CA LEU A 316 11.26 73.24 -17.62
C LEU A 316 12.02 72.51 -16.50
N ILE A 317 12.41 73.21 -15.43
CA ILE A 317 13.03 72.60 -14.25
C ILE A 317 11.99 71.85 -13.40
N ARG A 318 10.76 72.38 -13.24
CA ARG A 318 9.62 71.66 -12.60
C ARG A 318 9.34 70.34 -13.32
N GLU A 319 9.12 70.38 -14.64
CA GLU A 319 8.85 69.19 -15.46
C GLU A 319 9.99 68.15 -15.39
N ARG A 320 11.25 68.62 -15.30
CA ARG A 320 12.43 67.75 -15.09
C ARG A 320 12.42 67.12 -13.70
N ILE A 321 12.10 67.88 -12.64
CA ILE A 321 11.95 67.37 -11.26
C ILE A 321 10.83 66.33 -11.21
N ASP A 322 9.68 66.60 -11.82
CA ASP A 322 8.50 65.72 -11.83
C ASP A 322 8.74 64.43 -12.63
N SER A 323 9.53 64.50 -13.70
CA SER A 323 9.98 63.30 -14.43
C SER A 323 10.96 62.45 -13.61
N LYS A 324 11.84 63.08 -12.82
CA LYS A 324 12.82 62.38 -11.98
C LYS A 324 12.20 61.85 -10.69
N SER A 325 11.26 62.56 -10.06
CA SER A 325 10.62 62.15 -8.80
C SER A 325 9.78 60.90 -8.99
N LYS A 326 8.98 60.82 -10.06
CA LYS A 326 8.22 59.62 -10.42
C LYS A 326 9.14 58.39 -10.63
N LYS A 327 10.23 58.56 -11.39
CA LYS A 327 11.25 57.50 -11.59
C LYS A 327 11.96 57.09 -10.30
N LEU A 328 12.09 58.00 -9.34
CA LEU A 328 12.69 57.75 -8.02
C LEU A 328 11.70 56.98 -7.14
N GLU A 329 10.41 57.32 -7.19
CA GLU A 329 9.33 56.58 -6.54
C GLU A 329 9.22 55.14 -7.10
N ASP A 330 9.29 54.95 -8.42
CA ASP A 330 9.40 53.64 -9.07
C ASP A 330 10.63 52.85 -8.58
N MET A 331 11.78 53.51 -8.42
CA MET A 331 12.99 52.90 -7.87
C MET A 331 12.83 52.50 -6.40
N TYR A 332 12.18 53.32 -5.56
CA TYR A 332 11.88 52.94 -4.18
C TYR A 332 10.88 51.80 -4.08
N ASN A 333 9.86 51.79 -4.94
CA ASN A 333 8.87 50.71 -4.96
C ASN A 333 9.51 49.39 -5.40
N THR A 334 10.31 49.39 -6.48
CA THR A 334 11.07 48.20 -6.90
C THR A 334 12.16 47.77 -5.89
N MET A 335 12.76 48.71 -5.14
CA MET A 335 13.67 48.39 -4.03
C MET A 335 12.95 47.68 -2.87
N LYS A 336 11.84 48.25 -2.36
CA LYS A 336 11.01 47.62 -1.32
C LYS A 336 10.60 46.20 -1.71
N ASP A 337 10.21 46.04 -2.97
CA ASP A 337 9.76 44.77 -3.54
C ASP A 337 10.87 43.70 -3.57
N LEU A 338 12.12 44.10 -3.88
CA LEU A 338 13.29 43.23 -3.87
C LEU A 338 13.80 42.93 -2.45
N GLU A 339 13.76 43.90 -1.54
CA GLU A 339 14.10 43.69 -0.13
C GLU A 339 13.08 42.78 0.57
N ALA A 340 11.78 42.94 0.29
CA ALA A 340 10.74 42.03 0.76
C ALA A 340 10.92 40.60 0.20
N LYS A 341 11.31 40.46 -1.08
CA LYS A 341 11.66 39.15 -1.67
C LYS A 341 12.90 38.55 -1.02
N ASN A 342 13.91 39.35 -0.69
CA ASN A 342 15.12 38.89 0.01
C ASN A 342 14.81 38.45 1.45
N ALA A 343 14.03 39.24 2.19
CA ALA A 343 13.58 38.92 3.55
C ALA A 343 12.74 37.63 3.58
N ARG A 344 11.83 37.43 2.61
CA ARG A 344 11.06 36.18 2.45
C ARG A 344 11.97 34.97 2.20
N ASN A 345 13.00 35.11 1.35
CA ASN A 345 13.96 34.04 1.08
C ASN A 345 14.79 33.69 2.33
N LEU A 346 15.29 34.70 3.06
CA LEU A 346 16.03 34.50 4.32
C LEU A 346 15.15 33.86 5.40
N ALA A 347 13.92 34.33 5.58
CA ALA A 347 12.97 33.75 6.53
C ALA A 347 12.56 32.32 6.15
N ARG A 348 12.52 31.98 4.85
CA ARG A 348 12.29 30.59 4.41
C ARG A 348 13.49 29.70 4.74
N LYS A 349 14.72 30.15 4.47
CA LYS A 349 15.94 29.42 4.86
C LYS A 349 16.00 29.19 6.37
N ILE A 350 15.81 30.23 7.19
CA ILE A 350 15.80 30.09 8.66
C ILE A 350 14.77 29.05 9.13
N LYS A 351 13.60 28.94 8.47
CA LYS A 351 12.62 27.88 8.76
C LYS A 351 13.04 26.50 8.24
N GLU A 352 13.65 26.40 7.06
CA GLU A 352 14.19 25.17 6.48
C GLU A 352 15.34 24.63 7.35
N ASP A 353 16.28 25.48 7.74
CA ASP A 353 17.43 25.20 8.61
C ASP A 353 16.99 24.84 10.03
N ALA A 354 16.03 25.57 10.63
CA ALA A 354 15.48 25.22 11.94
C ALA A 354 14.67 23.92 11.92
N ALA A 355 13.98 23.60 10.83
CA ALA A 355 13.30 22.31 10.66
C ALA A 355 14.30 21.15 10.46
N ALA A 356 15.42 21.39 9.77
CA ALA A 356 16.52 20.44 9.66
C ALA A 356 17.21 20.21 11.02
N ALA A 357 17.49 21.29 11.76
CA ALA A 357 18.07 21.21 13.11
C ALA A 357 17.17 20.42 14.07
N LYS A 358 15.86 20.73 14.13
CA LYS A 358 14.91 19.99 14.97
C LYS A 358 14.78 18.51 14.57
N LYS A 359 14.90 18.18 13.27
CA LYS A 359 14.96 16.77 12.81
C LYS A 359 16.25 16.08 13.21
N ALA A 360 17.40 16.75 13.14
CA ALA A 360 18.68 16.22 13.57
C ALA A 360 18.76 16.03 15.09
N GLU A 361 18.18 16.96 15.85
CA GLU A 361 18.07 16.90 17.32
C GLU A 361 17.12 15.79 17.77
N ALA A 362 15.92 15.68 17.15
CA ALA A 362 15.01 14.55 17.39
C ALA A 362 15.65 13.21 17.02
N ALA A 363 16.44 13.14 15.95
CA ALA A 363 17.19 11.92 15.58
C ALA A 363 18.29 11.58 16.60
N LYS A 364 18.99 12.57 17.17
CA LYS A 364 19.95 12.36 18.26
C LYS A 364 19.27 11.86 19.53
N VAL A 365 18.19 12.51 19.96
CA VAL A 365 17.42 12.08 21.16
C VAL A 365 16.80 10.69 20.97
N ALA A 366 16.38 10.33 19.75
CA ALA A 366 15.94 8.97 19.45
C ALA A 366 17.09 7.94 19.52
N ALA A 367 18.27 8.26 18.98
CA ALA A 367 19.45 7.40 19.04
C ALA A 367 19.97 7.23 20.48
N GLU A 368 19.96 8.30 21.28
CA GLU A 368 20.37 8.31 22.68
C GLU A 368 19.40 7.52 23.57
N LYS A 369 18.08 7.63 23.32
CA LYS A 369 17.08 6.78 23.99
C LYS A 369 17.24 5.31 23.60
N ALA A 370 17.50 5.00 22.33
CA ALA A 370 17.76 3.63 21.89
C ALA A 370 19.03 3.05 22.55
N ALA A 371 20.11 3.83 22.63
CA ALA A 371 21.35 3.45 23.31
C ALA A 371 21.17 3.24 24.82
N ALA A 372 20.36 4.09 25.47
CA ALA A 372 20.01 3.91 26.89
C ALA A 372 19.13 2.66 27.12
N GLU A 373 18.28 2.29 26.16
CA GLU A 373 17.46 1.07 26.24
C GLU A 373 18.31 -0.20 26.03
N THR A 374 19.29 -0.19 25.11
CA THR A 374 20.26 -1.29 24.98
C THR A 374 21.16 -1.41 26.21
N ALA A 375 21.69 -0.30 26.72
CA ALA A 375 22.52 -0.31 27.94
C ALA A 375 21.76 -0.84 29.16
N LYS A 376 20.46 -0.53 29.30
CA LYS A 376 19.61 -1.13 30.34
C LYS A 376 19.40 -2.64 30.15
N LYS A 377 19.30 -3.13 28.91
CA LYS A 377 19.18 -4.57 28.61
C LYS A 377 20.50 -5.33 28.86
N GLU A 378 21.64 -4.71 28.61
CA GLU A 378 22.95 -5.28 28.96
C GLU A 378 23.21 -5.26 30.47
N ALA A 379 22.89 -4.17 31.17
CA ALA A 379 22.98 -4.10 32.63
C ALA A 379 22.05 -5.11 33.34
N ALA A 380 20.83 -5.29 32.84
CA ALA A 380 19.91 -6.31 33.35
C ALA A 380 20.43 -7.75 33.10
N LYS A 381 21.23 -7.97 32.06
CA LYS A 381 21.85 -9.26 31.77
C LYS A 381 23.05 -9.53 32.71
N ALA A 382 23.91 -8.54 32.93
CA ALA A 382 25.02 -8.62 33.87
C ALA A 382 24.57 -8.81 35.33
N ALA A 383 23.44 -8.20 35.71
CA ALA A 383 22.86 -8.37 37.05
C ALA A 383 22.31 -9.80 37.30
N LEU A 384 21.99 -10.56 36.25
CA LEU A 384 21.42 -11.91 36.37
C LEU A 384 22.47 -13.01 36.59
N GLU A 385 23.75 -12.72 36.38
CA GLU A 385 24.85 -13.71 36.34
C GLU A 385 25.67 -13.75 37.66
N ALA A 386 25.27 -12.96 38.67
CA ALA A 386 26.05 -12.69 39.88
C ALA A 386 25.40 -13.08 41.22
N ALA A 387 24.17 -13.62 41.24
CA ALA A 387 23.46 -13.92 42.50
C ALA A 387 22.49 -15.13 42.42
N ALA A 388 22.95 -16.27 42.95
CA ALA A 388 22.17 -17.41 43.44
C ALA A 388 23.09 -18.25 44.35
N PRO A 389 22.60 -19.06 45.32
CA PRO A 389 21.21 -19.39 45.67
C PRO A 389 20.79 -18.72 47.02
N GLU A 390 19.74 -19.07 47.79
CA GLU A 390 18.73 -20.15 47.75
C GLU A 390 17.45 -19.76 48.53
N ALA A 391 16.37 -20.55 48.38
CA ALA A 391 15.26 -20.80 49.32
C ALA A 391 14.08 -19.80 49.55
N GLU A 392 12.89 -20.41 49.59
CA GLU A 392 11.62 -20.13 50.31
C GLU A 392 10.74 -18.87 50.07
N SER A 393 9.51 -19.16 49.62
CA SER A 393 8.25 -18.41 49.78
C SER A 393 7.71 -18.52 51.23
N PRO A 394 6.82 -17.64 51.75
CA PRO A 394 5.43 -17.55 51.23
C PRO A 394 4.68 -16.18 51.33
N GLU A 395 3.92 -15.88 50.27
CA GLU A 395 2.46 -15.55 50.23
C GLU A 395 1.80 -14.37 51.03
N VAL A 396 0.68 -13.87 50.46
CA VAL A 396 -0.49 -13.15 51.07
C VAL A 396 -0.55 -11.59 51.02
N LYS A 397 -1.33 -11.06 50.04
CA LYS A 397 -2.29 -9.90 50.06
C LYS A 397 -1.74 -8.50 50.51
N VAL A 398 -2.24 -7.30 50.15
CA VAL A 398 -3.25 -6.66 49.24
C VAL A 398 -2.79 -5.17 49.08
N GLU A 399 -3.43 -4.17 48.46
CA GLU A 399 -4.74 -3.92 47.80
C GLU A 399 -4.47 -2.87 46.67
N ALA A 400 -5.04 -2.96 45.46
CA ALA A 400 -6.28 -2.30 45.02
C ALA A 400 -6.50 -0.83 45.45
N ALA A 401 -6.06 0.12 44.61
CA ALA A 401 -6.53 1.51 44.62
C ALA A 401 -6.48 2.11 43.20
N THR A 402 -7.60 2.08 42.49
CA THR A 402 -7.85 2.87 41.28
C THR A 402 -8.26 4.28 41.67
N GLU A 403 -7.79 5.31 40.95
CA GLU A 403 -8.56 6.54 40.80
C GLU A 403 -8.59 6.96 39.33
N GLU A 404 -9.80 7.33 38.90
CA GLU A 404 -10.18 7.61 37.52
C GLU A 404 -10.75 9.03 37.49
N VAL A 405 -10.23 9.90 36.62
CA VAL A 405 -10.87 11.19 36.34
C VAL A 405 -10.91 11.38 34.82
N ALA A 406 -12.12 11.30 34.28
CA ALA A 406 -12.40 11.42 32.85
C ALA A 406 -12.79 12.89 32.50
N PRO A 407 -13.52 13.21 31.42
CA PRO A 407 -13.05 14.24 30.49
C PRO A 407 -13.84 15.55 30.55
N VAL A 408 -13.37 16.55 29.82
CA VAL A 408 -14.18 17.70 29.41
C VAL A 408 -14.14 17.82 27.89
N GLU A 409 -15.33 17.87 27.29
CA GLU A 409 -15.60 18.07 25.88
C GLU A 409 -16.39 19.38 25.77
N GLU A 410 -16.01 20.26 24.83
CA GLU A 410 -16.86 21.40 24.46
C GLU A 410 -16.75 21.64 22.95
N THR A 411 -17.91 21.77 22.31
CA THR A 411 -18.07 22.02 20.88
C THR A 411 -18.87 23.31 20.69
N LEU A 412 -18.69 24.00 19.56
CA LEU A 412 -19.74 24.81 18.93
C LEU A 412 -19.35 25.15 17.47
N GLN A 413 -20.31 25.66 16.69
CA GLN A 413 -20.30 25.70 15.22
C GLN A 413 -20.54 27.13 14.67
N GLU A 414 -20.88 27.20 13.37
CA GLU A 414 -21.43 28.36 12.63
C GLU A 414 -20.44 29.47 12.18
N ALA A 415 -20.59 30.13 11.01
CA ALA A 415 -21.41 29.83 9.82
C ALA A 415 -20.85 30.51 8.55
N SER A 416 -21.46 30.26 7.39
CA SER A 416 -21.11 30.81 6.05
C SER A 416 -21.77 32.20 5.80
N PRO A 417 -21.51 32.89 4.66
CA PRO A 417 -22.35 32.66 3.47
C PRO A 417 -21.65 32.77 2.07
N GLU A 418 -22.46 32.47 1.04
CA GLU A 418 -22.18 32.36 -0.40
C GLU A 418 -21.77 33.64 -1.15
N VAL A 419 -21.29 33.49 -2.41
CA VAL A 419 -21.87 34.17 -3.61
C VAL A 419 -21.72 33.24 -4.85
N LYS A 420 -22.71 33.25 -5.76
CA LYS A 420 -22.72 32.55 -7.07
C LYS A 420 -22.43 33.49 -8.25
N VAL A 421 -21.83 32.95 -9.31
CA VAL A 421 -22.10 33.23 -10.74
C VAL A 421 -21.64 31.99 -11.53
N GLU A 422 -22.18 31.47 -12.64
CA GLU A 422 -23.48 31.32 -13.34
C GLU A 422 -23.10 30.79 -14.78
N ARG A 423 -24.04 30.46 -15.67
CA ARG A 423 -23.81 29.57 -16.85
C ARG A 423 -24.65 29.97 -18.08
N PRO A 424 -24.21 29.63 -19.31
CA PRO A 424 -25.07 28.95 -20.32
C PRO A 424 -24.38 27.66 -20.87
N THR A 425 -24.99 26.57 -21.36
CA THR A 425 -26.23 26.29 -22.16
C THR A 425 -26.12 26.70 -23.64
N GLU A 426 -26.80 26.06 -24.61
CA GLU A 426 -27.76 24.92 -24.60
C GLU A 426 -27.02 23.53 -24.60
N GLU A 427 -27.42 22.34 -25.09
CA GLU A 427 -28.49 21.69 -25.94
C GLU A 427 -28.85 20.32 -25.28
N ALA A 428 -30.01 19.64 -25.43
CA ALA A 428 -30.76 19.05 -26.57
C ALA A 428 -30.02 17.89 -27.28
N SER A 429 -30.53 16.65 -27.44
CA SER A 429 -31.90 16.06 -27.48
C SER A 429 -31.84 14.51 -27.25
N ASP A 430 -32.88 13.67 -27.05
CA ASP A 430 -34.29 13.74 -26.60
C ASP A 430 -34.78 12.33 -26.11
N ASP A 431 -36.09 12.17 -25.80
CA ASP A 431 -36.85 10.96 -25.37
C ASP A 431 -36.48 10.37 -23.97
N ALA A 432 -37.37 10.20 -22.97
CA ALA A 432 -38.75 9.64 -22.86
C ALA A 432 -38.77 8.09 -22.74
N VAL A 433 -39.63 7.43 -21.92
CA VAL A 433 -40.94 7.78 -21.30
C VAL A 433 -40.99 7.39 -19.79
N ILE A 434 -41.97 7.94 -19.07
CA ILE A 434 -42.23 7.77 -17.61
C ILE A 434 -43.02 6.49 -17.28
N GLY A 435 -42.75 5.87 -16.13
CA GLY A 435 -43.63 4.91 -15.46
C GLY A 435 -43.27 4.69 -13.98
N LYS A 436 -44.17 5.06 -13.07
CA LYS A 436 -44.12 4.76 -11.63
C LYS A 436 -45.36 3.94 -11.26
N ASP A 437 -45.20 3.03 -10.30
CA ASP A 437 -46.08 2.65 -9.17
C ASP A 437 -45.21 1.63 -8.38
N GLU A 438 -44.81 1.84 -7.11
CA GLU A 438 -45.54 1.77 -5.83
C GLU A 438 -45.76 0.32 -5.31
N GLU A 439 -45.22 0.04 -4.10
CA GLU A 439 -45.27 -1.19 -3.27
C GLU A 439 -44.63 -2.47 -3.89
N GLU A 440 -43.78 -3.27 -3.24
CA GLU A 440 -43.43 -3.46 -1.80
C GLU A 440 -41.98 -3.08 -1.40
#